data_AF-A0A1B6L3X5-F1
#
_entry.id   AF-A0A1B6L3X5-F1
#
_cell.length_a   1.000
_cell.length_b   1.000
_cell.length_c   1.000
_cell.angle_alpha   90.00
_cell.angle_beta   90.00
_cell.angle_gamma   90.00
#
_symmetry.space_group_name_H-M   'P 1'
#
loop_
_entity.id
_entity.type
_entity.pdbx_description
1 polymer ?
#
loop_
_entity_poly.entity_id
_entity_poly.type
_entity_poly.pdbx_seq_one_letter_code
_entity_poly.pdbx_strand_id
1 'polypeptide(L)'
;PGLLFFGKLNDTITNYEVFELPIFIGMGAIGGVLGAIFVAINMRIATFRMKYVKKQWIKLCEALLVAFMTATAGATSIYFLDDYCHGHTEDTIKFAVKVFCPENHYNELSSFWFQRAEDTLRSLFHDPKGSYNVIPLIVFFVLYFMMSVVTTGLSVSAGVFVPALLSGAAWGRLIGIGIQNCFPDSAWAEPAKYAVIGAAAHLGGISRISISLTVMMIEATGNITFGLPLMLTLITTKWVGDLFTEGVYEMQIYLLGVPLLPSAPPPLSADIKATEVMSAPAVVFPAKVRVGRLIDILENVPHNGFPIVDSAHTSSQGVLKSVGRLKGLIL
;
A
#
# COMPACT_ATOMS: atom_id res chain seq x y z
N PRO A 1 -13.25 4.97 -18.38
CA PRO A 1 -12.29 3.87 -18.10
C PRO A 1 -10.89 4.43 -17.77
N GLY A 2 -10.35 4.06 -16.59
CA GLY A 2 -9.03 4.51 -16.12
C GLY A 2 -7.87 3.66 -16.67
N LEU A 3 -6.63 4.01 -16.28
CA LEU A 3 -5.41 3.31 -16.69
C LEU A 3 -5.42 1.82 -16.29
N LEU A 4 -5.95 1.52 -15.09
CA LEU A 4 -6.19 0.15 -14.61
C LEU A 4 -7.66 -0.22 -14.83
N PHE A 5 -7.94 -0.93 -15.92
CA PHE A 5 -9.24 -1.54 -16.17
C PHE A 5 -9.08 -3.05 -16.15
N PHE A 6 -9.58 -3.71 -15.10
CA PHE A 6 -9.43 -5.16 -14.94
C PHE A 6 -10.25 -5.96 -15.95
N GLY A 7 -11.23 -5.35 -16.61
CA GLY A 7 -12.18 -6.07 -17.46
C GLY A 7 -13.38 -6.55 -16.66
N LYS A 8 -14.53 -6.67 -17.32
CA LYS A 8 -15.73 -7.23 -16.68
C LYS A 8 -15.45 -8.68 -16.32
N LEU A 9 -15.56 -9.02 -15.03
CA LEU A 9 -15.48 -10.41 -14.59
C LEU A 9 -16.73 -11.16 -15.05
N ASN A 10 -16.55 -12.41 -15.48
CA ASN A 10 -17.68 -13.28 -15.84
C ASN A 10 -18.53 -13.60 -14.60
N ASP A 11 -19.82 -13.85 -14.80
CA ASP A 11 -20.76 -14.15 -13.72
C ASP A 11 -20.34 -15.38 -12.91
N THR A 12 -19.65 -16.35 -13.54
CA THR A 12 -19.10 -17.53 -12.88
C THR A 12 -18.00 -17.21 -11.86
N ILE A 13 -17.26 -16.12 -12.06
CA ILE A 13 -16.21 -15.65 -11.15
C ILE A 13 -16.81 -14.81 -10.02
N THR A 14 -17.85 -14.04 -10.30
CA THR A 14 -18.45 -13.11 -9.33
C THR A 14 -19.52 -13.74 -8.45
N ASN A 15 -20.13 -14.84 -8.89
CA ASN A 15 -21.08 -15.59 -8.09
C ASN A 15 -20.34 -16.32 -6.97
N TYR A 16 -20.74 -16.03 -5.73
CA TYR A 16 -20.23 -16.67 -4.53
C TYR A 16 -21.39 -17.17 -3.69
N GLU A 17 -21.12 -18.25 -2.98
CA GLU A 17 -22.06 -18.82 -2.03
C GLU A 17 -21.74 -18.32 -0.62
N VAL A 18 -22.76 -18.25 0.26
CA VAL A 18 -22.60 -17.70 1.61
C VAL A 18 -21.59 -18.49 2.45
N PHE A 19 -21.44 -19.79 2.19
CA PHE A 19 -20.45 -20.63 2.89
C PHE A 19 -19.00 -20.28 2.52
N GLU A 20 -18.75 -19.50 1.46
CA GLU A 20 -17.41 -19.05 1.07
C GLU A 20 -16.94 -17.83 1.87
N LEU A 21 -17.86 -17.11 2.55
CA LEU A 21 -17.53 -15.91 3.32
C LEU A 21 -16.46 -16.14 4.41
N PRO A 22 -16.47 -17.23 5.19
CA PRO A 22 -15.39 -17.53 6.13
C PRO A 22 -14.03 -17.73 5.46
N ILE A 23 -14.00 -18.27 4.23
CA ILE A 23 -12.76 -18.43 3.44
C ILE A 23 -12.21 -17.05 3.07
N PHE A 24 -13.07 -16.15 2.61
CA PHE A 24 -12.67 -14.77 2.30
C PHE A 24 -12.17 -14.01 3.52
N ILE A 25 -12.81 -14.19 4.69
CA ILE A 25 -12.33 -13.65 5.97
C ILE A 25 -10.94 -14.20 6.33
N GLY A 26 -10.72 -15.51 6.15
CA GLY A 26 -9.43 -16.15 6.36
C GLY A 26 -8.34 -15.60 5.43
N MET A 27 -8.66 -15.41 4.14
CA MET A 27 -7.76 -14.74 3.19
C MET A 27 -7.46 -13.31 3.60
N GLY A 28 -8.45 -12.59 4.13
CA GLY A 28 -8.25 -11.25 4.69
C GLY A 28 -7.24 -11.26 5.85
N ALA A 29 -7.35 -12.22 6.76
CA ALA A 29 -6.37 -12.37 7.85
C ALA A 29 -4.95 -12.63 7.32
N ILE A 30 -4.79 -13.52 6.32
CA ILE A 30 -3.50 -13.78 5.68
C ILE A 30 -2.96 -12.51 5.01
N GLY A 31 -3.79 -11.79 4.26
CA GLY A 31 -3.41 -10.52 3.63
C GLY A 31 -2.99 -9.46 4.64
N GLY A 32 -3.66 -9.38 5.79
CA GLY A 32 -3.32 -8.47 6.89
C GLY A 32 -1.95 -8.77 7.51
N VAL A 33 -1.63 -10.05 7.74
CA VAL A 33 -0.32 -10.49 8.26
C VAL A 33 0.78 -10.26 7.22
N LEU A 34 0.57 -10.65 5.96
CA LEU A 34 1.54 -10.43 4.89
C LEU A 34 1.81 -8.94 4.66
N GLY A 35 0.77 -8.11 4.71
CA GLY A 35 0.89 -6.65 4.63
C GLY A 35 1.67 -6.06 5.82
N ALA A 36 1.43 -6.55 7.04
CA ALA A 36 2.21 -6.12 8.21
C ALA A 36 3.68 -6.52 8.11
N ILE A 37 3.99 -7.73 7.62
CA ILE A 37 5.37 -8.16 7.36
C ILE A 37 6.02 -7.27 6.30
N PHE A 38 5.30 -6.97 5.22
CA PHE A 38 5.76 -6.06 4.16
C PHE A 38 6.14 -4.69 4.75
N VAL A 39 5.26 -4.08 5.55
CA VAL A 39 5.50 -2.77 6.15
C VAL A 39 6.65 -2.82 7.17
N ALA A 40 6.71 -3.86 8.01
CA ALA A 40 7.76 -4.01 9.01
C ALA A 40 9.16 -4.12 8.37
N ILE A 41 9.29 -4.89 7.29
CA ILE A 41 10.55 -5.01 6.54
C ILE A 41 10.86 -3.70 5.83
N ASN A 42 9.88 -3.09 5.15
CA ASN A 42 10.08 -1.83 4.44
C ASN A 42 10.55 -0.72 5.40
N MET A 43 10.03 -0.67 6.62
CA MET A 43 10.46 0.25 7.66
C MET A 43 11.92 0.08 8.08
N ARG A 44 12.38 -1.17 8.23
CA ARG A 44 13.79 -1.45 8.53
C ARG A 44 14.70 -1.03 7.37
N ILE A 45 14.26 -1.27 6.14
CA ILE A 45 15.00 -0.84 4.94
C ILE A 45 15.03 0.70 4.84
N ALA A 46 13.91 1.37 5.09
CA ALA A 46 13.81 2.83 5.02
C ALA A 46 14.71 3.50 6.08
N THR A 47 14.70 3.02 7.31
CA THR A 47 15.60 3.52 8.38
C THR A 47 17.08 3.26 8.05
N PHE A 48 17.41 2.10 7.46
CA PHE A 48 18.75 1.81 6.95
C PHE A 48 19.17 2.80 5.84
N ARG A 49 18.29 3.06 4.86
CA ARG A 49 18.53 4.02 3.77
C ARG A 49 18.77 5.44 4.30
N MET A 50 17.98 5.89 5.27
CA MET A 50 18.18 7.21 5.88
C MET A 50 19.53 7.34 6.61
N LYS A 51 20.02 6.24 7.20
CA LYS A 51 21.30 6.23 7.91
C LYS A 51 22.50 6.19 6.95
N TYR A 52 22.49 5.32 5.95
CA TYR A 52 23.66 5.02 5.11
C TYR A 52 23.60 5.61 3.69
N VAL A 53 22.41 5.74 3.09
CA VAL A 53 22.21 6.13 1.68
C VAL A 53 21.86 7.61 1.57
N LYS A 54 22.81 8.49 1.93
CA LYS A 54 22.59 9.95 1.91
C LYS A 54 22.94 10.60 0.57
N LYS A 55 24.03 10.18 -0.07
CA LYS A 55 24.56 10.82 -1.29
C LYS A 55 23.76 10.42 -2.53
N GLN A 56 23.55 11.36 -3.45
CA GLN A 56 22.74 11.15 -4.66
C GLN A 56 23.30 10.06 -5.59
N TRP A 57 24.62 9.96 -5.74
CA TRP A 57 25.25 8.89 -6.51
C TRP A 57 25.03 7.50 -5.90
N ILE A 58 25.01 7.38 -4.57
CA ILE A 58 24.75 6.09 -3.89
C ILE A 58 23.29 5.68 -4.10
N LYS A 59 22.36 6.64 -4.06
CA LYS A 59 20.93 6.39 -4.38
C LYS A 59 20.75 5.87 -5.81
N LEU A 60 21.48 6.42 -6.77
CA LEU A 60 21.48 5.93 -8.16
C LEU A 60 22.07 4.52 -8.25
N CYS A 61 23.22 4.27 -7.64
CA CYS A 61 23.84 2.94 -7.63
C CYS A 61 22.94 1.89 -6.97
N GLU A 62 22.23 2.24 -5.89
CA GLU A 62 21.25 1.36 -5.25
C GLU A 62 20.11 1.01 -6.22
N ALA A 63 19.53 2.00 -6.90
CA ALA A 63 18.46 1.76 -7.86
C ALA A 63 18.92 0.87 -9.03
N LEU A 64 20.12 1.10 -9.55
CA LEU A 64 20.72 0.25 -10.60
C LEU A 64 20.98 -1.18 -10.11
N LEU A 65 21.45 -1.32 -8.87
CA LEU A 65 21.69 -2.63 -8.26
C LEU A 65 20.37 -3.39 -8.05
N VAL A 66 19.31 -2.73 -7.58
CA VAL A 66 17.99 -3.36 -7.45
C VAL A 66 17.43 -3.76 -8.82
N ALA A 67 17.54 -2.91 -9.84
CA ALA A 67 17.11 -3.26 -11.19
C ALA A 67 17.87 -4.48 -11.74
N PHE A 68 19.18 -4.55 -11.52
CA PHE A 68 19.99 -5.71 -11.89
C PHE A 68 19.59 -6.97 -11.12
N MET A 69 19.35 -6.88 -9.81
CA MET A 69 18.87 -8.00 -9.00
C MET A 69 17.49 -8.51 -9.46
N THR A 70 16.56 -7.61 -9.79
CA THR A 70 15.24 -8.00 -10.29
C THR A 70 15.34 -8.71 -11.64
N ALA A 71 16.13 -8.17 -12.58
CA ALA A 71 16.32 -8.79 -13.89
C ALA A 71 16.99 -10.17 -13.81
N THR A 72 18.02 -10.30 -12.97
CA THR A 72 18.72 -11.57 -12.74
C THR A 72 17.84 -12.59 -12.03
N ALA A 73 17.06 -12.19 -11.01
CA ALA A 73 16.10 -13.06 -10.34
C ALA A 73 15.01 -13.56 -11.31
N GLY A 74 14.48 -12.68 -12.16
CA GLY A 74 13.52 -13.07 -13.19
C GLY A 74 14.11 -14.08 -14.19
N ALA A 75 15.26 -13.75 -14.79
CA ALA A 75 15.92 -14.62 -15.77
C ALA A 75 16.32 -15.98 -15.19
N THR A 76 16.85 -16.01 -13.95
CA THR A 76 17.19 -17.25 -13.27
C THR A 76 15.95 -18.08 -12.97
N SER A 77 14.85 -17.46 -12.51
CA SER A 77 13.60 -18.19 -12.26
C SER A 77 13.03 -18.87 -13.52
N ILE A 78 13.18 -18.25 -14.68
CA ILE A 78 12.77 -18.82 -15.97
C ILE A 78 13.69 -19.99 -16.38
N TYR A 79 15.01 -19.83 -16.17
CA TYR A 79 15.98 -20.86 -16.52
C TYR A 79 15.84 -22.13 -15.67
N PHE A 80 15.56 -22.00 -14.37
CA PHE A 80 15.43 -23.15 -13.47
C PHE A 80 14.08 -23.88 -13.58
N LEU A 81 13.06 -23.25 -14.16
CA LEU A 81 11.71 -23.80 -14.34
C LEU A 81 11.36 -23.80 -15.83
N ASP A 82 12.22 -24.42 -16.63
CA ASP A 82 12.08 -24.56 -18.08
C ASP A 82 11.04 -25.63 -18.48
N ASP A 83 10.79 -26.61 -17.62
CA ASP A 83 9.82 -27.70 -17.86
C ASP A 83 8.34 -27.24 -17.90
N TYR A 84 8.01 -26.06 -17.38
CA TYR A 84 6.63 -25.56 -17.27
C TYR A 84 6.19 -24.78 -18.52
N CYS A 85 5.92 -25.54 -19.59
CA CYS A 85 5.48 -25.01 -20.87
C CYS A 85 3.97 -25.22 -21.10
N HIS A 86 3.26 -24.15 -21.45
CA HIS A 86 1.86 -24.23 -21.90
C HIS A 86 1.76 -23.99 -23.41
N GLY A 87 0.81 -24.69 -24.04
CA GLY A 87 0.51 -24.51 -25.46
C GLY A 87 -0.14 -23.15 -25.72
N HIS A 88 0.21 -22.53 -26.84
CA HIS A 88 -0.40 -21.28 -27.29
C HIS A 88 -1.85 -21.57 -27.72
N THR A 89 -2.84 -21.09 -26.98
CA THR A 89 -4.22 -21.01 -27.47
C THR A 89 -4.46 -19.63 -28.07
N GLU A 90 -5.32 -19.51 -29.09
CA GLU A 90 -5.58 -18.25 -29.81
C GLU A 90 -6.06 -17.11 -28.88
N ASP A 91 -6.65 -17.46 -27.73
CA ASP A 91 -7.14 -16.53 -26.71
C ASP A 91 -6.11 -16.19 -25.61
N THR A 92 -5.04 -16.97 -25.47
CA THR A 92 -4.02 -16.76 -24.43
C THR A 92 -2.86 -15.89 -24.93
N ILE A 93 -3.07 -14.58 -24.71
CA ILE A 93 -2.07 -13.54 -24.47
C ILE A 93 -1.27 -13.02 -25.68
N LYS A 94 -1.46 -11.73 -25.97
CA LYS A 94 -0.77 -10.92 -27.01
C LYS A 94 0.76 -10.79 -26.82
N PHE A 95 1.33 -11.31 -25.73
CA PHE A 95 2.72 -11.05 -25.31
C PHE A 95 3.37 -12.24 -24.58
N ALA A 96 2.94 -13.47 -24.84
CA ALA A 96 3.62 -14.65 -24.31
C ALA A 96 4.97 -14.85 -25.03
N VAL A 97 6.08 -14.78 -24.28
CA VAL A 97 7.41 -14.91 -24.86
C VAL A 97 7.87 -16.36 -24.75
N LYS A 98 8.12 -17.00 -25.88
CA LYS A 98 8.74 -18.32 -25.94
C LYS A 98 10.18 -18.24 -25.40
N VAL A 99 10.45 -18.95 -24.31
CA VAL A 99 11.79 -19.09 -23.72
C VAL A 99 11.94 -20.55 -23.29
N PHE A 100 12.96 -21.24 -23.80
CA PHE A 100 13.28 -22.66 -23.48
C PHE A 100 12.16 -23.69 -23.70
N CYS A 101 11.10 -23.37 -24.44
CA CYS A 101 9.99 -24.28 -24.75
C CYS A 101 9.99 -24.77 -26.23
N PRO A 102 9.27 -25.87 -26.52
CA PRO A 102 8.98 -26.34 -27.89
C PRO A 102 8.26 -25.29 -28.76
N GLU A 103 8.14 -25.56 -30.06
CA GLU A 103 7.34 -24.68 -30.95
C GLU A 103 5.88 -24.61 -30.50
N ASN A 104 5.28 -23.42 -30.64
CA ASN A 104 3.93 -23.08 -30.16
C ASN A 104 3.68 -23.28 -28.66
N HIS A 105 4.73 -23.29 -27.84
CA HIS A 105 4.62 -23.28 -26.39
C HIS A 105 5.32 -22.06 -25.78
N TYR A 106 4.82 -21.60 -24.63
CA TYR A 106 5.43 -20.54 -23.84
C TYR A 106 5.63 -20.99 -22.40
N ASN A 107 6.62 -20.40 -21.72
CA ASN A 107 6.88 -20.65 -20.31
C ASN A 107 5.97 -19.76 -19.46
N GLU A 108 5.35 -20.32 -18.42
CA GLU A 108 4.49 -19.56 -17.51
C GLU A 108 5.21 -18.36 -16.87
N LEU A 109 6.43 -18.55 -16.35
CA LEU A 109 7.16 -17.47 -15.68
C LEU A 109 7.63 -16.39 -16.65
N SER A 110 7.92 -16.75 -17.91
CA SER A 110 8.29 -15.74 -18.91
C SER A 110 7.12 -14.79 -19.18
N SER A 111 5.89 -15.29 -19.14
CA SER A 111 4.69 -14.45 -19.26
C SER A 111 4.56 -13.48 -18.07
N PHE A 112 4.92 -13.89 -16.85
CA PHE A 112 4.85 -13.03 -15.67
C PHE A 112 5.93 -11.94 -15.62
N TRP A 113 7.15 -12.25 -16.05
CA TRP A 113 8.29 -11.31 -15.96
C TRP A 113 8.41 -10.37 -17.16
N PHE A 114 8.06 -10.81 -18.37
CA PHE A 114 8.22 -10.00 -19.58
C PHE A 114 6.99 -9.19 -19.98
N GLN A 115 5.83 -9.44 -19.35
CA GLN A 115 4.63 -8.66 -19.59
C GLN A 115 4.55 -7.46 -18.65
N ARG A 116 3.69 -6.51 -19.01
CA ARG A 116 3.33 -5.42 -18.11
C ARG A 116 2.56 -6.02 -16.93
N ALA A 117 2.88 -5.56 -15.72
CA ALA A 117 2.24 -6.04 -14.49
C ALA A 117 0.71 -5.93 -14.53
N GLU A 118 0.16 -4.96 -15.25
CA GLU A 118 -1.29 -4.77 -15.45
C GLU A 118 -1.91 -5.90 -16.30
N ASP A 119 -1.20 -6.33 -17.34
CA ASP A 119 -1.64 -7.43 -18.22
C ASP A 119 -1.56 -8.76 -17.46
N THR A 120 -0.48 -8.99 -16.70
CA THR A 120 -0.35 -10.17 -15.85
C THR A 120 -1.44 -10.24 -14.77
N LEU A 121 -1.73 -9.10 -14.14
CA LEU A 121 -2.81 -9.00 -13.16
C LEU A 121 -4.16 -9.35 -13.78
N ARG A 122 -4.41 -8.89 -15.01
CA ARG A 122 -5.62 -9.22 -15.76
C ARG A 122 -5.68 -10.72 -16.09
N SER A 123 -4.60 -11.32 -16.57
CA SER A 123 -4.53 -12.76 -16.82
C SER A 123 -4.83 -13.57 -15.56
N LEU A 124 -4.28 -13.19 -14.39
CA LEU A 124 -4.59 -13.82 -13.11
C LEU A 124 -6.05 -13.68 -12.68
N PHE A 125 -6.81 -12.71 -13.18
CA PHE A 125 -8.23 -12.51 -12.88
C PHE A 125 -9.19 -13.18 -13.86
N HIS A 126 -8.74 -13.53 -15.07
CA HIS A 126 -9.63 -14.01 -16.14
C HIS A 126 -9.29 -15.39 -16.67
N ASP A 127 -8.04 -15.84 -16.55
CA ASP A 127 -7.67 -17.13 -17.12
C ASP A 127 -8.40 -18.28 -16.42
N PRO A 128 -8.81 -19.32 -17.16
CA PRO A 128 -9.61 -20.41 -16.62
C PRO A 128 -8.86 -21.31 -15.63
N LYS A 129 -9.60 -22.26 -15.05
CA LYS A 129 -9.05 -23.33 -14.21
C LYS A 129 -7.97 -24.12 -14.97
N GLY A 130 -6.87 -24.45 -14.29
CA GLY A 130 -5.78 -25.27 -14.87
C GLY A 130 -4.80 -24.52 -15.77
N SER A 131 -4.94 -23.21 -15.96
CA SER A 131 -3.99 -22.41 -16.76
C SER A 131 -2.64 -22.13 -16.09
N TYR A 132 -2.49 -22.45 -14.80
CA TYR A 132 -1.27 -22.16 -14.05
C TYR A 132 -0.90 -23.31 -13.14
N ASN A 133 0.39 -23.58 -13.07
CA ASN A 133 0.97 -24.54 -12.16
C ASN A 133 1.35 -23.91 -10.81
N VAL A 134 1.27 -24.71 -9.75
CA VAL A 134 1.48 -24.25 -8.37
C VAL A 134 2.94 -23.79 -8.15
N ILE A 135 3.91 -24.52 -8.70
CA ILE A 135 5.34 -24.28 -8.46
C ILE A 135 5.82 -22.96 -9.09
N PRO A 136 5.60 -22.70 -10.39
CA PRO A 136 5.90 -21.40 -11.01
C PRO A 136 5.28 -20.21 -10.27
N LEU A 137 4.02 -20.36 -9.85
CA LEU A 137 3.27 -19.29 -9.22
C LEU A 137 3.76 -18.98 -7.79
N ILE A 138 4.20 -20.00 -7.03
CA ILE A 138 4.88 -19.80 -5.73
C ILE A 138 6.20 -19.06 -5.91
N VAL A 139 7.03 -19.50 -6.86
CA VAL A 139 8.34 -18.87 -7.13
C VAL A 139 8.14 -17.42 -7.53
N PHE A 140 7.18 -17.15 -8.42
CA PHE A 140 6.82 -15.80 -8.81
C PHE A 140 6.36 -14.96 -7.62
N PHE A 141 5.43 -15.46 -6.80
CA PHE A 141 4.94 -14.75 -5.62
C PHE A 141 6.08 -14.36 -4.67
N VAL A 142 6.94 -15.31 -4.29
CA VAL A 142 8.01 -15.08 -3.31
C VAL A 142 9.03 -14.06 -3.84
N LEU A 143 9.48 -14.23 -5.08
CA LEU A 143 10.46 -13.31 -5.69
C LEU A 143 9.86 -11.91 -5.87
N TYR A 144 8.64 -11.83 -6.41
CA TYR A 144 7.99 -10.56 -6.67
C TYR A 144 7.63 -9.81 -5.38
N PHE A 145 7.19 -10.50 -4.33
CA PHE A 145 6.95 -9.92 -3.01
C PHE A 145 8.24 -9.32 -2.42
N MET A 146 9.33 -10.08 -2.40
CA MET A 146 10.62 -9.60 -1.87
C MET A 146 11.16 -8.41 -2.67
N MET A 147 11.09 -8.46 -4.00
CA MET A 147 11.53 -7.35 -4.86
C MET A 147 10.64 -6.12 -4.69
N SER A 148 9.33 -6.29 -4.49
CA SER A 148 8.40 -5.19 -4.21
C SER A 148 8.74 -4.47 -2.90
N VAL A 149 9.06 -5.22 -1.84
CA VAL A 149 9.49 -4.66 -0.55
C VAL A 149 10.76 -3.82 -0.70
N VAL A 150 11.76 -4.33 -1.43
CA VAL A 150 13.05 -3.64 -1.64
C VAL A 150 12.89 -2.42 -2.54
N THR A 151 12.07 -2.51 -3.59
CA THR A 151 11.85 -1.41 -4.55
C THR A 151 11.11 -0.24 -3.91
N THR A 152 10.22 -0.53 -2.95
CA THR A 152 9.47 0.49 -2.21
C THR A 152 10.44 1.36 -1.39
N GLY A 153 10.45 2.67 -1.66
CA GLY A 153 11.33 3.64 -0.99
C GLY A 153 12.70 3.86 -1.66
N LEU A 154 12.90 3.34 -2.87
CA LEU A 154 14.00 3.81 -3.73
C LEU A 154 13.79 5.27 -4.13
N SER A 155 14.88 5.96 -4.48
CA SER A 155 14.83 7.36 -4.94
C SER A 155 14.41 7.47 -6.42
N VAL A 156 13.27 6.84 -6.77
CA VAL A 156 12.66 6.81 -8.10
C VAL A 156 11.15 7.03 -7.95
N SER A 157 10.53 7.71 -8.91
CA SER A 157 9.06 7.83 -8.94
C SER A 157 8.43 6.49 -9.28
N ALA A 158 7.83 5.83 -8.29
CA ALA A 158 7.18 4.52 -8.44
C ALA A 158 5.97 4.40 -7.50
N GLY A 159 5.00 3.58 -7.90
CA GLY A 159 3.82 3.26 -7.08
C GLY A 159 3.91 1.87 -6.44
N VAL A 160 3.33 1.72 -5.25
CA VAL A 160 3.23 0.43 -4.52
C VAL A 160 1.95 -0.33 -4.89
N PHE A 161 1.00 0.34 -5.54
CA PHE A 161 -0.35 -0.16 -5.78
C PHE A 161 -0.41 -1.42 -6.67
N VAL A 162 0.12 -1.35 -7.89
CA VAL A 162 0.11 -2.47 -8.85
C VAL A 162 0.93 -3.66 -8.35
N PRO A 163 2.15 -3.48 -7.80
CA PRO A 163 2.90 -4.60 -7.23
C PRO A 163 2.18 -5.30 -6.07
N ALA A 164 1.47 -4.55 -5.22
CA ALA A 164 0.68 -5.12 -4.14
C ALA A 164 -0.53 -5.93 -4.65
N LEU A 165 -1.22 -5.44 -5.69
CA LEU A 165 -2.31 -6.20 -6.32
C LEU A 165 -1.79 -7.47 -6.98
N LEU A 166 -0.67 -7.40 -7.70
CA LEU A 166 -0.13 -8.54 -8.43
C LEU A 166 0.38 -9.65 -7.51
N SER A 167 1.14 -9.29 -6.47
CA SER A 167 1.55 -10.23 -5.43
C SER A 167 0.34 -10.84 -4.73
N GLY A 168 -0.68 -10.01 -4.44
CA GLY A 168 -1.96 -10.44 -3.89
C GLY A 168 -2.72 -11.44 -4.76
N ALA A 169 -2.80 -11.16 -6.06
CA ALA A 169 -3.45 -12.03 -7.03
C ALA A 169 -2.73 -13.37 -7.17
N ALA A 170 -1.40 -13.38 -7.12
CA ALA A 170 -0.61 -14.60 -7.21
C ALA A 170 -0.90 -15.57 -6.05
N TRP A 171 -0.81 -15.12 -4.79
CA TRP A 171 -1.13 -16.00 -3.65
C TRP A 171 -2.63 -16.27 -3.50
N GLY A 172 -3.49 -15.33 -3.88
CA GLY A 172 -4.93 -15.56 -3.92
C GLY A 172 -5.30 -16.67 -4.89
N ARG A 173 -4.67 -16.68 -6.08
CA ARG A 173 -4.85 -17.74 -7.07
C ARG A 173 -4.25 -19.07 -6.63
N LEU A 174 -3.12 -19.07 -5.91
CA LEU A 174 -2.56 -20.28 -5.28
C LEU A 174 -3.55 -20.92 -4.30
N ILE A 175 -4.20 -20.13 -3.44
CA ILE A 175 -5.24 -20.63 -2.55
C ILE A 175 -6.43 -21.18 -3.35
N GLY A 176 -6.83 -20.48 -4.42
CA GLY A 176 -7.88 -20.94 -5.33
C GLY A 176 -7.58 -22.30 -5.99
N ILE A 177 -6.35 -22.52 -6.46
CA ILE A 177 -5.91 -23.82 -7.00
C ILE A 177 -5.91 -24.89 -5.89
N GLY A 178 -5.51 -24.54 -4.67
CA GLY A 178 -5.60 -25.44 -3.52
C GLY A 178 -7.03 -25.88 -3.21
N ILE A 179 -7.98 -24.93 -3.21
CA ILE A 179 -9.41 -25.22 -3.02
C ILE A 179 -9.94 -26.10 -4.15
N GLN A 180 -9.56 -25.81 -5.40
CA GLN A 180 -9.93 -26.61 -6.56
C GLN A 180 -9.43 -28.06 -6.43
N ASN A 181 -8.20 -28.27 -5.96
CA ASN A 181 -7.65 -29.61 -5.75
C ASN A 181 -8.38 -30.38 -4.64
N CYS A 182 -8.87 -29.69 -3.61
CA CYS A 182 -9.69 -30.30 -2.56
C CYS A 182 -11.13 -30.59 -3.02
N PHE A 183 -11.69 -29.78 -3.91
CA PHE A 183 -13.08 -29.88 -4.39
C PHE A 183 -13.16 -29.81 -5.93
N PRO A 184 -12.67 -30.84 -6.64
CA PRO A 184 -12.51 -30.80 -8.10
C PRO A 184 -13.82 -30.66 -8.88
N ASP A 185 -14.92 -31.24 -8.39
CA ASP A 185 -16.23 -31.24 -9.08
C ASP A 185 -17.09 -30.00 -8.80
N SER A 186 -16.55 -29.06 -8.02
CA SER A 186 -17.34 -27.92 -7.57
C SER A 186 -17.25 -26.73 -8.53
N ALA A 187 -18.42 -26.27 -9.01
CA ALA A 187 -18.51 -25.09 -9.87
C ALA A 187 -18.04 -23.82 -9.16
N TRP A 188 -18.24 -23.73 -7.84
CA TRP A 188 -17.89 -22.55 -7.02
C TRP A 188 -16.38 -22.36 -6.81
N ALA A 189 -15.56 -23.42 -6.92
CA ALA A 189 -14.11 -23.35 -6.75
C ALA A 189 -13.42 -22.81 -8.02
N GLU A 190 -13.63 -21.53 -8.32
CA GLU A 190 -12.97 -20.82 -9.43
C GLU A 190 -11.73 -20.07 -8.91
N PRO A 191 -10.50 -20.43 -9.32
CA PRO A 191 -9.27 -19.80 -8.80
C PRO A 191 -9.19 -18.29 -9.04
N ALA A 192 -9.76 -17.81 -10.14
CA ALA A 192 -9.81 -16.38 -10.49
C ALA A 192 -10.56 -15.55 -9.43
N LYS A 193 -11.63 -16.10 -8.83
CA LYS A 193 -12.40 -15.44 -7.76
C LYS A 193 -11.52 -15.15 -6.55
N TYR A 194 -10.73 -16.15 -6.13
CA TYR A 194 -9.80 -16.02 -5.00
C TYR A 194 -8.60 -15.12 -5.35
N ALA A 195 -8.19 -15.04 -6.61
CA ALA A 195 -7.16 -14.10 -7.05
C ALA A 195 -7.58 -12.64 -6.80
N VAL A 196 -8.83 -12.27 -7.12
CA VAL A 196 -9.35 -10.92 -6.88
C VAL A 196 -9.42 -10.59 -5.38
N ILE A 197 -9.88 -11.54 -4.56
CA ILE A 197 -9.94 -11.39 -3.09
C ILE A 197 -8.53 -11.26 -2.51
N GLY A 198 -7.58 -12.08 -2.95
CA GLY A 198 -6.18 -12.01 -2.51
C GLY A 198 -5.50 -10.70 -2.90
N ALA A 199 -5.78 -10.19 -4.10
CA ALA A 199 -5.31 -8.89 -4.56
C ALA A 199 -5.81 -7.76 -3.64
N ALA A 200 -7.12 -7.73 -3.36
CA ALA A 200 -7.71 -6.76 -2.44
C ALA A 200 -7.13 -6.89 -1.02
N ALA A 201 -7.03 -8.11 -0.49
CA ALA A 201 -6.50 -8.38 0.84
C ALA A 201 -5.04 -7.91 0.99
N HIS A 202 -4.18 -8.18 0.01
CA HIS A 202 -2.78 -7.81 0.10
C HIS A 202 -2.57 -6.28 0.03
N LEU A 203 -3.24 -5.63 -0.92
CA LEU A 203 -3.19 -4.18 -1.06
C LEU A 203 -3.81 -3.45 0.15
N GLY A 204 -4.95 -3.95 0.66
CA GLY A 204 -5.57 -3.44 1.89
C GLY A 204 -4.68 -3.64 3.12
N GLY A 205 -3.91 -4.73 3.16
CA GLY A 205 -2.97 -5.03 4.23
C GLY A 205 -1.77 -4.09 4.26
N ILE A 206 -1.25 -3.72 3.09
CA ILE A 206 -0.12 -2.78 2.97
C ILE A 206 -0.57 -1.32 3.18
N SER A 207 -1.69 -0.93 2.57
CA SER A 207 -2.12 0.48 2.53
C SER A 207 -3.04 0.91 3.67
N ARG A 208 -3.72 -0.03 4.35
CA ARG A 208 -4.78 0.22 5.36
C ARG A 208 -5.99 1.00 4.87
N ILE A 209 -6.19 1.09 3.55
CA ILE A 209 -7.36 1.75 2.94
C ILE A 209 -8.43 0.69 2.66
N SER A 210 -9.61 0.82 3.28
CA SER A 210 -10.70 -0.19 3.15
C SER A 210 -11.85 0.27 2.26
N ILE A 211 -12.51 1.40 2.59
CA ILE A 211 -13.73 1.84 1.90
C ILE A 211 -13.44 2.24 0.45
N SER A 212 -12.49 3.15 0.23
CA SER A 212 -12.13 3.62 -1.12
C SER A 212 -11.58 2.48 -1.98
N LEU A 213 -10.85 1.54 -1.38
CA LEU A 213 -10.35 0.36 -2.08
C LEU A 213 -11.47 -0.59 -2.49
N THR A 214 -12.46 -0.80 -1.62
CA THR A 214 -13.65 -1.61 -1.94
C THR A 214 -14.37 -1.03 -3.16
N VAL A 215 -14.64 0.28 -3.16
CA VAL A 215 -15.30 0.97 -4.28
C VAL A 215 -14.46 0.87 -5.55
N MET A 216 -13.15 1.08 -5.46
CA MET A 216 -12.25 0.95 -6.62
C MET A 216 -12.30 -0.45 -7.23
N MET A 217 -12.26 -1.50 -6.41
CA MET A 217 -12.32 -2.88 -6.89
C MET A 217 -13.67 -3.19 -7.53
N ILE A 218 -14.79 -2.72 -6.96
CA ILE A 218 -16.13 -2.89 -7.55
C ILE A 218 -16.25 -2.19 -8.91
N GLU A 219 -15.79 -0.95 -9.02
CA GLU A 219 -15.81 -0.19 -10.27
C GLU A 219 -14.92 -0.83 -11.34
N ALA A 220 -13.76 -1.36 -10.94
CA ALA A 220 -12.81 -1.96 -11.85
C ALA A 220 -13.23 -3.36 -12.34
N THR A 221 -13.94 -4.15 -11.50
CA THR A 221 -14.51 -5.45 -11.89
C THR A 221 -15.86 -5.34 -12.59
N GLY A 222 -16.58 -4.23 -12.38
CA GLY A 222 -17.87 -3.95 -13.00
C GLY A 222 -19.04 -4.76 -12.44
N ASN A 223 -18.90 -5.34 -11.23
CA ASN A 223 -19.96 -6.10 -10.58
C ASN A 223 -20.10 -5.72 -9.09
N ILE A 224 -21.26 -5.16 -8.72
CA ILE A 224 -21.57 -4.70 -7.37
C ILE A 224 -21.82 -5.85 -6.38
N THR A 225 -22.27 -7.01 -6.84
CA THR A 225 -22.60 -8.16 -5.98
C THR A 225 -21.38 -8.68 -5.24
N PHE A 226 -20.21 -8.60 -5.88
CA PHE A 226 -18.92 -8.98 -5.30
C PHE A 226 -18.42 -8.01 -4.22
N GLY A 227 -19.14 -6.92 -3.96
CA GLY A 227 -18.78 -5.91 -2.97
C GLY A 227 -18.82 -6.40 -1.53
N LEU A 228 -19.77 -7.27 -1.16
CA LEU A 228 -19.87 -7.79 0.21
C LEU A 228 -18.65 -8.65 0.60
N PRO A 229 -18.22 -9.65 -0.19
CA PRO A 229 -16.98 -10.39 0.06
C PRO A 229 -15.75 -9.49 0.17
N LEU A 230 -15.61 -8.52 -0.75
CA LEU A 230 -14.49 -7.58 -0.75
C LEU A 230 -14.46 -6.73 0.52
N MET A 231 -15.60 -6.20 0.95
CA MET A 231 -15.71 -5.39 2.16
C MET A 231 -15.34 -6.19 3.41
N LEU A 232 -15.86 -7.42 3.56
CA LEU A 232 -15.53 -8.30 4.69
C LEU A 232 -14.05 -8.66 4.72
N THR A 233 -13.47 -8.98 3.56
CA THR A 233 -12.03 -9.26 3.42
C THR A 233 -11.20 -8.04 3.80
N LEU A 234 -11.56 -6.84 3.34
CA LEU A 234 -10.79 -5.62 3.59
C LEU A 234 -10.90 -5.14 5.05
N ILE A 235 -12.06 -5.28 5.69
CA ILE A 235 -12.23 -4.97 7.12
C ILE A 235 -11.37 -5.90 7.96
N THR A 236 -11.43 -7.21 7.70
CA THR A 236 -10.64 -8.22 8.45
C THR A 236 -9.14 -8.04 8.21
N THR A 237 -8.73 -7.78 6.97
CA THR A 237 -7.35 -7.41 6.61
C THR A 237 -6.86 -6.20 7.39
N LYS A 238 -7.67 -5.13 7.44
CA LYS A 238 -7.32 -3.90 8.15
C LYS A 238 -7.14 -4.20 9.64
N TRP A 239 -8.13 -4.82 10.27
CA TRP A 239 -8.08 -5.18 11.69
C TRP A 239 -6.85 -6.02 12.03
N VAL A 240 -6.62 -7.10 11.28
CA VAL A 240 -5.53 -8.02 11.57
C VAL A 240 -4.18 -7.33 11.49
N GLY A 241 -3.96 -6.49 10.49
CA GLY A 241 -2.65 -5.85 10.43
C GLY A 241 -2.52 -4.57 11.25
N ASP A 242 -3.61 -3.86 11.61
CA ASP A 242 -3.57 -2.76 12.59
C ASP A 242 -3.07 -3.27 13.97
N LEU A 243 -3.21 -4.56 14.26
CA LEU A 243 -2.62 -5.21 15.46
C LEU A 243 -1.09 -5.25 15.44
N PHE A 244 -0.46 -5.19 14.26
CA PHE A 244 0.99 -5.36 14.10
C PHE A 244 1.69 -4.07 13.68
N THR A 245 1.19 -3.39 12.65
CA THR A 245 1.80 -2.19 12.07
C THR A 245 0.76 -1.26 11.48
N GLU A 246 1.07 0.04 11.45
CA GLU A 246 0.34 1.03 10.65
C GLU A 246 0.54 0.79 9.14
N GLY A 247 -0.12 1.60 8.31
CA GLY A 247 -0.02 1.49 6.86
C GLY A 247 1.30 2.03 6.31
N VAL A 248 1.69 1.56 5.12
CA VAL A 248 2.95 1.98 4.48
C VAL A 248 3.05 3.50 4.31
N TYR A 249 1.93 4.16 4.01
CA TYR A 249 1.89 5.60 3.78
C TYR A 249 2.04 6.41 5.07
N GLU A 250 1.33 6.02 6.14
CA GLU A 250 1.45 6.66 7.45
C GLU A 250 2.88 6.50 7.98
N MET A 251 3.43 5.29 7.91
CA MET A 251 4.79 5.01 8.34
C MET A 251 5.84 5.84 7.60
N GLN A 252 5.68 6.07 6.29
CA GLN A 252 6.56 6.95 5.52
C GLN A 252 6.45 8.42 5.96
N ILE A 253 5.25 8.90 6.27
CA ILE A 253 5.02 10.26 6.80
C ILE A 253 5.72 10.43 8.16
N TYR A 254 5.61 9.43 9.05
CA TYR A 254 6.32 9.43 10.33
C TYR A 254 7.84 9.47 10.17
N LEU A 255 8.40 8.70 9.22
CA LEU A 255 9.84 8.72 8.94
C LEU A 255 10.33 10.05 8.38
N LEU A 256 9.49 10.78 7.64
CA LEU A 256 9.80 12.12 7.14
C LEU A 256 9.71 13.20 8.23
N GLY A 257 9.17 12.89 9.41
CA GLY A 257 9.00 13.85 10.51
C GLY A 257 7.97 14.93 10.21
N VAL A 258 7.02 14.67 9.30
CA VAL A 258 5.96 15.63 8.97
C VAL A 258 4.87 15.57 10.05
N PRO A 259 4.51 16.70 10.69
CA PRO A 259 3.49 16.71 11.72
C PRO A 259 2.09 16.60 11.09
N LEU A 260 1.59 15.37 10.95
CA LEU A 260 0.23 15.10 10.50
C LEU A 260 -0.69 14.87 11.70
N LEU A 261 -1.83 15.58 11.76
CA LEU A 261 -2.84 15.29 12.78
C LEU A 261 -3.69 14.08 12.36
N PRO A 262 -3.84 13.08 13.23
CA PRO A 262 -4.79 11.98 12.99
C PRO A 262 -6.24 12.49 13.04
N SER A 263 -7.17 11.71 12.47
CA SER A 263 -8.60 12.04 12.46
C SER A 263 -9.26 12.03 13.84
N ALA A 264 -8.69 11.30 14.79
CA ALA A 264 -9.14 11.23 16.17
C ALA A 264 -7.93 11.35 17.12
N PRO A 265 -8.13 11.92 18.32
CA PRO A 265 -7.08 11.99 19.33
C PRO A 265 -6.74 10.59 19.88
N PRO A 266 -5.54 10.39 20.45
CA PRO A 266 -5.15 9.11 21.06
C PRO A 266 -6.13 8.65 22.15
N PRO A 267 -6.37 7.33 22.31
CA PRO A 267 -7.37 6.82 23.25
C PRO A 267 -7.10 7.16 24.73
N LEU A 268 -5.85 7.48 25.08
CA LEU A 268 -5.42 7.85 26.43
C LEU A 268 -5.22 9.37 26.62
N SER A 269 -5.71 10.21 25.70
CA SER A 269 -5.56 11.67 25.81
C SER A 269 -6.80 12.41 26.33
N ALA A 270 -7.83 11.70 26.81
CA ALA A 270 -9.09 12.31 27.26
C ALA A 270 -8.91 13.23 28.48
N ASP A 271 -7.99 12.90 29.38
CA ASP A 271 -7.71 13.67 30.60
C ASP A 271 -6.65 14.76 30.41
N ILE A 272 -6.00 14.82 29.24
CA ILE A 272 -4.95 15.80 28.95
C ILE A 272 -5.60 17.17 28.72
N LYS A 273 -5.26 18.12 29.59
CA LYS A 273 -5.80 19.48 29.51
C LYS A 273 -5.04 20.30 28.46
N ALA A 274 -5.73 21.23 27.82
CA ALA A 274 -5.11 22.17 26.89
C ALA A 274 -3.94 22.96 27.52
N THR A 275 -3.97 23.17 28.84
CA THR A 275 -2.89 23.82 29.59
C THR A 275 -1.57 23.04 29.62
N GLU A 276 -1.62 21.73 29.42
CA GLU A 276 -0.43 20.85 29.40
C GLU A 276 0.20 20.77 28.01
N VAL A 277 -0.60 20.99 26.95
CA VAL A 277 -0.18 20.91 25.55
C VAL A 277 0.22 22.29 25.00
N MET A 278 -0.37 23.37 25.52
CA MET A 278 -0.09 24.73 25.04
C MET A 278 1.36 25.14 25.31
N SER A 279 1.96 25.87 24.37
CA SER A 279 3.26 26.52 24.59
C SER A 279 3.08 27.81 25.38
N ALA A 280 3.70 27.90 26.56
CA ALA A 280 3.70 29.08 27.41
C ALA A 280 5.14 29.44 27.81
N PRO A 281 5.52 30.74 27.85
CA PRO A 281 4.69 31.93 27.63
C PRO A 281 4.49 32.27 26.14
N ALA A 282 3.30 32.78 25.78
CA ALA A 282 3.03 33.24 24.43
C ALA A 282 3.60 34.64 24.17
N VAL A 283 4.19 34.86 22.98
CA VAL A 283 4.60 36.19 22.51
C VAL A 283 3.37 36.91 21.97
N VAL A 284 3.00 38.04 22.57
CA VAL A 284 1.74 38.74 22.26
C VAL A 284 1.99 40.20 21.84
N PHE A 285 1.12 40.75 21.01
CA PHE A 285 1.12 42.16 20.67
C PHE A 285 -0.04 42.91 21.33
N PRO A 286 0.19 44.13 21.86
CA PRO A 286 -0.92 45.01 22.26
C PRO A 286 -1.61 45.57 21.00
N ALA A 287 -2.87 45.99 21.13
CA ALA A 287 -3.62 46.63 20.04
C ALA A 287 -2.94 47.89 19.44
N LYS A 288 -2.02 48.53 20.19
CA LYS A 288 -1.16 49.61 19.71
C LYS A 288 0.29 49.27 20.05
N VAL A 289 1.08 48.91 19.04
CA VAL A 289 2.50 48.56 19.17
C VAL A 289 3.38 49.55 18.41
N ARG A 290 4.59 49.82 18.89
CA ARG A 290 5.59 50.59 18.14
C ARG A 290 6.16 49.73 17.01
N VAL A 291 6.30 50.30 15.82
CA VAL A 291 6.81 49.59 14.63
C VAL A 291 8.18 48.98 14.88
N GLY A 292 9.10 49.69 15.55
CA GLY A 292 10.43 49.16 15.87
C GLY A 292 10.39 47.88 16.72
N ARG A 293 9.46 47.77 17.68
CA ARG A 293 9.29 46.55 18.50
C ARG A 293 8.66 45.41 17.70
N LEU A 294 7.78 45.73 16.75
CA LEU A 294 7.18 44.73 15.86
C LEU A 294 8.27 44.08 15.00
N ILE A 295 9.11 44.90 14.36
CA ILE A 295 10.23 44.43 13.53
C ILE A 295 11.21 43.59 14.37
N ASP A 296 11.61 44.09 15.54
CA ASP A 296 12.53 43.39 16.44
C ASP A 296 11.99 42.01 16.87
N ILE A 297 10.69 41.89 17.17
CA ILE A 297 10.09 40.59 17.51
C ILE A 297 9.99 39.68 16.27
N LEU A 298 9.63 40.21 15.11
CA LEU A 298 9.54 39.44 13.87
C LEU A 298 10.90 38.93 13.37
N GLU A 299 11.98 39.66 13.64
CA GLU A 299 13.34 39.24 13.29
C GLU A 299 13.90 38.19 14.25
N ASN A 300 13.53 38.26 15.53
CA ASN A 300 14.07 37.38 16.57
C ASN A 300 13.24 36.11 16.84
N VAL A 301 11.97 36.07 16.42
CA VAL A 301 11.04 34.97 16.75
C VAL A 301 10.55 34.27 15.48
N PRO A 302 10.71 32.94 15.35
CA PRO A 302 10.34 32.19 14.15
C PRO A 302 8.84 31.84 14.06
N HIS A 303 7.97 32.58 14.77
CA HIS A 303 6.54 32.31 14.77
C HIS A 303 5.86 33.02 13.60
N ASN A 304 4.97 32.30 12.91
CA ASN A 304 4.13 32.85 11.83
C ASN A 304 2.76 33.30 12.36
N GLY A 305 2.62 33.54 13.66
CA GLY A 305 1.32 33.81 14.26
C GLY A 305 1.45 34.47 15.63
N PHE A 306 0.84 35.63 15.81
CA PHE A 306 0.91 36.41 17.04
C PHE A 306 -0.49 36.87 17.50
N PRO A 307 -0.92 36.52 18.73
CA PRO A 307 -2.18 37.01 19.28
C PRO A 307 -2.09 38.49 19.68
N ILE A 308 -3.17 39.22 19.40
CA ILE A 308 -3.36 40.61 19.79
C ILE A 308 -4.23 40.66 21.06
N VAL A 309 -3.73 41.31 22.10
CA VAL A 309 -4.37 41.35 23.42
C VAL A 309 -4.69 42.77 23.87
N ASP A 310 -5.75 42.94 24.67
CA ASP A 310 -6.04 44.22 25.30
C ASP A 310 -5.09 44.46 26.49
N SER A 311 -4.50 45.66 26.55
CA SER A 311 -3.41 45.97 27.47
C SER A 311 -3.92 46.13 28.91
N ALA A 312 -3.49 45.27 29.83
CA ALA A 312 -3.37 45.61 31.24
C ALA A 312 -2.20 44.81 31.85
N HIS A 313 -1.09 45.52 32.10
CA HIS A 313 0.19 45.05 32.64
C HIS A 313 1.09 44.29 31.66
N THR A 314 1.96 45.01 30.95
CA THR A 314 3.10 44.44 30.24
C THR A 314 4.35 44.54 31.13
N SER A 315 4.90 43.41 31.58
CA SER A 315 6.27 43.38 32.13
C SER A 315 7.24 43.79 31.03
N SER A 316 8.27 44.54 31.39
CA SER A 316 9.31 45.09 30.49
C SER A 316 10.09 44.03 29.69
N GLN A 317 9.88 42.73 29.99
CA GLN A 317 10.52 41.60 29.32
C GLN A 317 9.61 40.80 28.37
N GLY A 318 8.37 41.23 28.11
CA GLY A 318 7.50 40.58 27.11
C GLY A 318 6.96 39.19 27.48
N VAL A 319 7.31 38.68 28.67
CA VAL A 319 6.81 37.42 29.23
C VAL A 319 5.79 37.74 30.33
N LEU A 320 4.53 37.28 30.16
CA LEU A 320 3.43 37.55 31.09
C LEU A 320 2.71 36.26 31.49
N LYS A 321 2.35 36.17 32.78
CA LYS A 321 1.71 35.01 33.41
C LYS A 321 0.18 34.98 33.31
N SER A 322 -0.49 36.10 33.00
CA SER A 322 -1.94 36.13 32.70
C SER A 322 -2.26 37.36 31.83
N VAL A 323 -3.26 37.24 30.92
CA VAL A 323 -3.62 38.32 29.98
C VAL A 323 -5.14 38.52 29.93
N GLY A 324 -5.55 39.77 29.67
CA GLY A 324 -6.92 40.19 29.36
C GLY A 324 -7.48 39.65 28.03
N ARG A 325 -8.53 40.28 27.50
CA ARG A 325 -9.32 39.77 26.37
C ARG A 325 -8.53 39.74 25.05
N LEU A 326 -8.52 38.60 24.37
CA LEU A 326 -8.02 38.44 23.00
C LEU A 326 -8.83 39.32 22.05
N LYS A 327 -8.14 40.16 21.27
CA LYS A 327 -8.76 41.06 20.27
C LYS A 327 -8.61 40.57 18.84
N GLY A 328 -7.57 39.80 18.54
CA GLY A 328 -7.31 39.31 17.20
C GLY A 328 -6.06 38.44 17.12
N LEU A 329 -5.74 38.00 15.91
CA LEU A 329 -4.57 37.19 15.58
C LEU A 329 -3.94 37.76 14.31
N ILE A 330 -2.62 37.91 14.31
CA ILE A 330 -1.83 38.21 13.11
C ILE A 330 -1.24 36.88 12.65
N LEU A 331 -1.41 36.52 11.38
CA LEU A 331 -0.80 35.36 10.70
C LEU A 331 0.19 35.86 9.64
#